data_AF-A0A2N3V8X2-F1
#
_entry.id   AF-A0A2N3V8X2-F1
#
_cell.length_a   1.000
_cell.length_b   1.000
_cell.length_c   1.000
_cell.angle_alpha   90.00
_cell.angle_beta   90.00
_cell.angle_gamma   90.00
#
_symmetry.space_group_name_H-M   'P 1'
#
loop_
_entity.id
_entity.type
_entity.pdbx_description
1 polymer ?
#
loop_
_entity_poly.entity_id
_entity_poly.type
_entity_poly.pdbx_seq_one_letter_code
_entity_poly.pdbx_strand_id
1 'polypeptide(L)'
;MNESPGVSEQVEPRITDPGNPDRQRRRLTVAIALFVVSAAVALLAHWWHGFIDLQVYRNGARVWLDGGDLYGPMPPVYGLGLPFTYPPLAAMFFVPLALMPLVVAEVVVLLTSLASLGIVLWLVLVRVRPELDRISVLTALIAGLGLAQFLEPVRQTFNFGQINLILMAAVAVDILVRKPFWPRGMLIGIAVSIKLIPAGYLLYFLVRRDWKAAATMVVSAAGAVGVGFLLFPKDSVEYWFHTVSDTGRIGTPYFAGNQSIKGTLFRLGMNESLATGLWLGLSAVTIALAAVWMYRLIGVGNEVGALLVNAAAVLLVSPVSWSHHWVWVAPALVVGVSLAVTRRSRAFTTLVALFTVMFIVGPQWVLPHSGDKELAWAWWQQIIGSSYVWTTLAVIVYAVITYHPARKASAASELAAA
;
A
#
# COMPACT_ATOMS: atom_id res chain seq x y z
N MET A 1 -14.03 -6.79 -70.69
CA MET A 1 -15.12 -6.79 -69.70
C MET A 1 -14.56 -7.41 -68.44
N ASN A 2 -14.11 -6.59 -67.49
CA ASN A 2 -13.42 -7.03 -66.29
C ASN A 2 -14.09 -6.40 -65.05
N GLU A 3 -14.39 -7.29 -64.10
CA GLU A 3 -14.38 -7.15 -62.64
C GLU A 3 -15.47 -6.35 -61.89
N SER A 4 -15.99 -7.04 -60.87
CA SER A 4 -17.05 -6.68 -59.91
C SER A 4 -16.67 -5.54 -58.95
N PRO A 5 -17.64 -4.76 -58.43
CA PRO A 5 -17.37 -3.83 -57.33
C PRO A 5 -17.33 -4.58 -55.99
N GLY A 6 -16.21 -4.42 -55.27
CA GLY A 6 -16.01 -4.93 -53.92
C GLY A 6 -16.97 -4.30 -52.90
N VAL A 7 -17.57 -5.17 -52.09
CA VAL A 7 -18.40 -4.82 -50.95
C VAL A 7 -17.51 -4.23 -49.86
N SER A 8 -17.83 -3.03 -49.41
CA SER A 8 -17.24 -2.40 -48.23
C SER A 8 -17.62 -3.20 -46.97
N GLU A 9 -16.70 -3.99 -46.42
CA GLU A 9 -16.84 -4.57 -45.09
C GLU A 9 -16.81 -3.45 -44.05
N GLN A 10 -18.00 -3.03 -43.60
CA GLN A 10 -18.15 -2.26 -42.37
C GLN A 10 -17.74 -3.17 -41.21
N VAL A 11 -16.60 -2.88 -40.59
CA VAL A 11 -16.19 -3.51 -39.34
C VAL A 11 -17.11 -3.01 -38.23
N GLU A 12 -18.20 -3.72 -37.99
CA GLU A 12 -19.05 -3.50 -36.82
C GLU A 12 -18.22 -3.68 -35.53
N PRO A 13 -18.37 -2.79 -34.53
CA PRO A 13 -17.73 -2.98 -33.24
C PRO A 13 -18.29 -4.25 -32.60
N ARG A 14 -17.40 -5.20 -32.24
CA ARG A 14 -17.75 -6.37 -31.43
C ARG A 14 -18.40 -5.91 -30.13
N ILE A 15 -19.72 -5.92 -30.09
CA ILE A 15 -20.50 -5.85 -28.86
C ILE A 15 -20.16 -7.13 -28.09
N THR A 16 -19.41 -6.99 -27.00
CA THR A 16 -19.19 -8.10 -26.07
C THR A 16 -20.55 -8.57 -25.58
N ASP A 17 -20.96 -9.78 -25.98
CA ASP A 17 -22.17 -10.43 -25.49
C ASP A 17 -22.21 -10.36 -23.95
N PRO A 18 -23.18 -9.65 -23.35
CA PRO A 18 -23.31 -9.57 -21.90
C PRO A 18 -23.61 -10.98 -21.40
N GLY A 19 -22.56 -11.69 -20.97
CA GLY A 19 -22.64 -13.11 -20.71
C GLY A 19 -23.83 -13.49 -19.83
N ASN A 20 -24.47 -14.61 -20.16
CA ASN A 20 -25.70 -15.15 -19.54
C ASN A 20 -25.99 -14.58 -18.12
N PRO A 21 -27.07 -13.80 -17.94
CA PRO A 21 -27.43 -13.16 -16.66
C PRO A 21 -27.49 -14.12 -15.46
N ASP A 22 -27.91 -15.36 -15.66
CA ASP A 22 -27.98 -16.37 -14.60
C ASP A 22 -26.59 -16.81 -14.14
N ARG A 23 -25.64 -16.88 -15.08
CA ARG A 23 -24.24 -17.16 -14.78
C ARG A 23 -23.59 -16.01 -14.02
N GLN A 24 -23.91 -14.77 -14.37
CA GLN A 24 -23.42 -13.58 -13.65
C GLN A 24 -23.98 -13.54 -12.22
N ARG A 25 -25.30 -13.74 -12.06
CA ARG A 25 -25.95 -13.82 -10.74
C ARG A 25 -25.34 -14.92 -9.88
N ARG A 26 -25.15 -16.13 -10.44
CA ARG A 26 -24.51 -17.25 -9.73
C ARG A 26 -23.10 -16.90 -9.25
N ARG A 27 -22.28 -16.27 -10.10
CA ARG A 27 -20.93 -15.83 -9.73
C ARG A 27 -20.94 -14.78 -8.61
N LEU A 28 -21.86 -13.82 -8.69
CA LEU A 28 -22.04 -12.82 -7.65
C LEU A 28 -22.45 -13.47 -6.33
N THR A 29 -23.40 -14.41 -6.34
CA THR A 29 -23.81 -15.17 -5.15
C THR A 29 -22.62 -15.93 -4.54
N VAL A 30 -21.80 -16.58 -5.37
CA VAL A 30 -20.59 -17.27 -4.90
C VAL A 30 -19.59 -16.28 -4.29
N ALA A 31 -19.39 -15.10 -4.88
CA ALA A 31 -18.51 -14.08 -4.33
C ALA A 31 -19.00 -13.55 -2.97
N ILE A 32 -20.31 -13.32 -2.84
CA ILE A 32 -20.94 -12.92 -1.57
C ILE A 32 -20.78 -14.02 -0.52
N ALA A 33 -21.09 -15.27 -0.88
CA ALA A 33 -20.92 -16.41 0.02
C ALA A 33 -19.46 -16.56 0.46
N LEU A 34 -18.50 -16.41 -0.46
CA LEU A 34 -17.07 -16.41 -0.16
C LEU A 34 -16.71 -15.30 0.84
N PHE A 35 -17.19 -14.08 0.62
CA PHE A 35 -16.96 -12.97 1.54
C PHE A 35 -17.52 -13.25 2.93
N VAL A 36 -18.77 -13.75 3.02
CA VAL A 36 -19.42 -14.08 4.30
C VAL A 36 -18.69 -15.20 5.03
N VAL A 37 -18.35 -16.29 4.34
CA VAL A 37 -17.56 -17.40 4.92
C VAL A 37 -16.20 -16.89 5.38
N SER A 38 -15.55 -16.05 4.59
CA SER A 38 -14.27 -15.46 4.94
C SER A 38 -14.36 -14.60 6.21
N ALA A 39 -15.36 -13.71 6.29
CA ALA A 39 -15.60 -12.91 7.49
C ALA A 39 -15.89 -13.79 8.72
N ALA A 40 -16.68 -14.86 8.57
CA ALA A 40 -16.92 -15.82 9.63
C ALA A 40 -15.63 -16.53 10.09
N VAL A 41 -14.77 -16.94 9.16
CA VAL A 41 -13.44 -17.50 9.48
C VAL A 41 -12.60 -16.48 10.24
N ALA A 42 -12.56 -15.22 9.82
CA ALA A 42 -11.80 -14.17 10.51
C ALA A 42 -12.31 -13.93 11.94
N LEU A 43 -13.62 -13.98 12.16
CA LEU A 43 -14.21 -13.86 13.50
C LEU A 43 -13.86 -15.09 14.37
N LEU A 44 -14.06 -16.30 13.84
CA LEU A 44 -13.81 -17.56 14.56
C LEU A 44 -12.33 -17.80 14.86
N ALA A 45 -11.45 -17.40 13.95
CA ALA A 45 -10.01 -17.51 14.13
C ALA A 45 -9.44 -16.35 14.96
N HIS A 46 -10.29 -15.46 15.49
CA HIS A 46 -9.90 -14.24 16.18
C HIS A 46 -8.83 -13.49 15.39
N TRP A 47 -9.13 -13.02 14.18
CA TRP A 47 -8.21 -12.19 13.41
C TRP A 47 -8.46 -10.69 13.63
N TRP A 48 -9.69 -10.34 14.01
CA TRP A 48 -10.11 -8.97 14.33
C TRP A 48 -10.20 -8.81 15.85
N HIS A 49 -9.04 -8.84 16.51
CA HIS A 49 -8.92 -8.69 17.97
C HIS A 49 -7.65 -7.92 18.31
N GLY A 50 -7.51 -7.51 19.58
CA GLY A 50 -6.30 -6.87 20.08
C GLY A 50 -6.34 -5.36 19.87
N PHE A 51 -6.41 -4.90 18.62
CA PHE A 51 -6.51 -3.49 18.26
C PHE A 51 -5.49 -2.61 19.00
N ILE A 52 -4.28 -3.14 19.21
CA ILE A 52 -3.27 -2.52 20.07
C ILE A 52 -2.82 -1.16 19.53
N ASP A 53 -2.68 -1.01 18.21
CA ASP A 53 -2.31 0.28 17.62
C ASP A 53 -3.48 1.26 17.65
N LEU A 54 -4.72 0.80 17.49
CA LEU A 54 -5.90 1.64 17.70
C LEU A 54 -5.94 2.19 19.14
N GLN A 55 -5.61 1.37 20.14
CA GLN A 55 -5.52 1.85 21.51
C GLN A 55 -4.40 2.88 21.69
N VAL A 56 -3.25 2.72 21.02
CA VAL A 56 -2.18 3.75 20.98
C VAL A 56 -2.69 5.06 20.35
N TYR A 57 -3.45 5.00 19.26
CA TYR A 57 -4.05 6.19 18.62
C TYR A 57 -4.99 6.92 19.57
N ARG A 58 -5.85 6.16 20.26
CA ARG A 58 -6.80 6.69 21.25
C ARG A 58 -6.07 7.29 22.44
N ASN A 59 -5.03 6.64 22.94
CA ASN A 59 -4.22 7.14 24.06
C ASN A 59 -3.56 8.46 23.71
N GLY A 60 -2.92 8.58 22.53
CA GLY A 60 -2.31 9.85 22.09
C GLY A 60 -3.33 10.98 22.02
N ALA A 61 -4.48 10.75 21.40
CA ALA A 61 -5.55 11.74 21.35
C ALA A 61 -6.12 12.09 22.73
N ARG A 62 -6.28 11.10 23.62
CA ARG A 62 -6.80 11.30 24.98
C ARG A 62 -5.82 12.11 25.83
N VAL A 63 -4.53 11.76 25.80
CA VAL A 63 -3.46 12.49 26.50
C VAL A 63 -3.45 13.95 26.06
N TRP A 64 -3.57 14.22 24.77
CA TRP A 64 -3.67 15.59 24.28
C TRP A 64 -4.92 16.33 24.80
N LEU A 65 -6.10 15.70 24.76
CA LEU A 65 -7.34 16.29 25.27
C LEU A 65 -7.27 16.59 26.77
N ASP A 66 -6.52 15.79 27.52
CA ASP A 66 -6.32 15.96 28.96
C ASP A 66 -5.15 16.94 29.29
N GLY A 67 -4.54 17.58 28.27
CA GLY A 67 -3.48 18.58 28.42
C GLY A 67 -2.08 17.99 28.71
N GLY A 68 -1.88 16.70 28.46
CA GLY A 68 -0.61 16.01 28.64
C GLY A 68 0.35 16.14 27.45
N ASP A 69 1.54 15.56 27.61
CA ASP A 69 2.62 15.53 26.61
C ASP A 69 2.48 14.31 25.68
N LEU A 70 2.43 14.55 24.36
CA LEU A 70 2.26 13.49 23.37
C LEU A 70 3.47 12.55 23.26
N TYR A 71 4.66 12.99 23.63
CA TYR A 71 5.88 12.19 23.53
C TYR A 71 6.42 11.73 24.88
N GLY A 72 5.69 12.02 25.96
CA GLY A 72 5.91 11.50 27.30
C GLY A 72 5.40 10.06 27.51
N PRO A 73 5.37 9.60 28.78
CA PRO A 73 4.85 8.28 29.14
C PRO A 73 3.37 8.12 28.76
N MET A 74 3.04 7.00 28.10
CA MET A 74 1.69 6.70 27.63
C MET A 74 0.97 5.71 28.55
N PRO A 75 -0.38 5.80 28.66
CA PRO A 75 -1.17 4.77 29.32
C PRO A 75 -0.87 3.37 28.75
N PRO A 76 -0.72 2.35 29.61
CA PRO A 76 -0.32 1.03 29.16
C PRO A 76 -1.43 0.36 28.35
N VAL A 77 -1.05 -0.30 27.25
CA VAL A 77 -1.92 -1.18 26.46
C VAL A 77 -1.42 -2.61 26.66
N TYR A 78 -2.28 -3.49 27.19
CA TYR A 78 -1.88 -4.84 27.61
C TYR A 78 -0.67 -4.87 28.57
N GLY A 79 -0.54 -3.86 29.43
CA GLY A 79 0.59 -3.73 30.36
C GLY A 79 1.86 -3.13 29.76
N LEU A 80 1.85 -2.74 28.48
CA LEU A 80 2.99 -2.15 27.78
C LEU A 80 2.79 -0.64 27.58
N GLY A 81 3.75 0.18 28.00
CA GLY A 81 3.77 1.63 27.76
C GLY A 81 4.23 1.95 26.34
N LEU A 82 3.39 1.69 25.34
CA LEU A 82 3.72 1.92 23.93
C LEU A 82 3.75 3.42 23.60
N PRO A 83 4.83 3.94 23.00
CA PRO A 83 4.95 5.36 22.71
C PRO A 83 4.05 5.79 21.53
N PHE A 84 3.61 7.04 21.55
CA PHE A 84 3.01 7.66 20.38
C PHE A 84 4.11 8.04 19.38
N THR A 85 4.03 7.50 18.16
CA THR A 85 5.10 7.57 17.14
C THR A 85 4.74 8.41 15.92
N TYR A 86 3.57 9.04 15.92
CA TYR A 86 3.03 9.79 14.79
C TYR A 86 3.30 11.30 14.94
N PRO A 87 3.24 12.10 13.85
CA PRO A 87 3.30 13.55 13.97
C PRO A 87 2.15 14.08 14.83
N PRO A 88 2.30 15.24 15.49
CA PRO A 88 1.33 15.71 16.49
C PRO A 88 -0.08 15.86 15.94
N LEU A 89 -0.22 16.36 14.71
CA LEU A 89 -1.54 16.56 14.08
C LEU A 89 -2.33 15.24 13.94
N ALA A 90 -1.66 14.08 13.90
CA ALA A 90 -2.34 12.78 13.89
C ALA A 90 -3.25 12.60 15.11
N ALA A 91 -2.87 13.12 16.29
CA ALA A 91 -3.68 13.03 17.50
C ALA A 91 -5.05 13.71 17.32
N MET A 92 -5.11 14.84 16.59
CA MET A 92 -6.36 15.51 16.25
C MET A 92 -7.29 14.61 15.43
N PHE A 93 -6.75 13.93 14.41
CA PHE A 93 -7.53 13.00 13.58
C PHE A 93 -8.02 11.78 14.36
N PHE A 94 -7.36 11.43 15.46
CA PHE A 94 -7.75 10.31 16.33
C PHE A 94 -8.71 10.70 17.46
N VAL A 95 -9.00 11.99 17.68
CA VAL A 95 -9.96 12.46 18.70
C VAL A 95 -11.31 11.75 18.63
N PRO A 96 -11.97 11.59 17.47
CA PRO A 96 -13.26 10.91 17.42
C PRO A 96 -13.17 9.48 17.96
N LEU A 97 -12.06 8.78 17.66
CA LEU A 97 -11.81 7.43 18.13
C LEU A 97 -11.58 7.39 19.65
N ALA A 98 -10.91 8.40 20.23
CA ALA A 98 -10.68 8.47 21.66
C ALA A 98 -11.95 8.73 22.47
N LEU A 99 -12.89 9.51 21.92
CA LEU A 99 -14.13 9.90 22.60
C LEU A 99 -15.21 8.82 22.60
N MET A 100 -15.20 7.90 21.64
CA MET A 100 -16.18 6.81 21.58
C MET A 100 -15.74 5.61 22.43
N PRO A 101 -16.67 4.74 22.89
CA PRO A 101 -16.32 3.47 23.54
C PRO A 101 -15.38 2.62 22.66
N LEU A 102 -14.49 1.83 23.27
CA LEU A 102 -13.46 1.06 22.54
C LEU A 102 -14.07 0.17 21.46
N VAL A 103 -15.09 -0.61 21.82
CA VAL A 103 -15.80 -1.50 20.88
C VAL A 103 -16.35 -0.74 19.67
N VAL A 104 -16.86 0.48 19.87
CA VAL A 104 -17.37 1.31 18.77
C VAL A 104 -16.23 1.74 17.86
N ALA A 105 -15.08 2.16 18.42
CA ALA A 105 -13.91 2.52 17.63
C ALA A 105 -13.35 1.33 16.83
N GLU A 106 -13.31 0.13 17.42
CA GLU A 106 -12.87 -1.09 16.75
C GLU A 106 -13.73 -1.37 15.51
N VAL A 107 -15.06 -1.31 15.67
CA VAL A 107 -16.01 -1.50 14.57
C VAL A 107 -15.84 -0.40 13.51
N VAL A 108 -15.76 0.87 13.91
CA VAL A 108 -15.59 1.99 12.97
C VAL A 108 -14.30 1.86 12.17
N VAL A 109 -13.18 1.53 12.82
CA VAL A 109 -11.88 1.35 12.16
C VAL A 109 -11.89 0.15 11.23
N LEU A 110 -12.48 -0.98 11.65
CA LEU A 110 -12.63 -2.15 10.79
C LEU A 110 -13.43 -1.83 9.53
N LEU A 111 -14.61 -1.22 9.68
CA LEU A 111 -15.48 -0.86 8.56
C LEU A 111 -14.82 0.16 7.62
N THR A 112 -14.17 1.18 8.18
CA THR A 112 -13.46 2.19 7.39
C THR A 112 -12.26 1.59 6.65
N SER A 113 -11.55 0.65 7.27
CA SER A 113 -10.44 -0.06 6.65
C SER A 113 -10.92 -0.96 5.51
N LEU A 114 -12.02 -1.70 5.71
CA LEU A 114 -12.63 -2.53 4.68
C LEU A 114 -13.13 -1.70 3.50
N ALA A 115 -13.80 -0.58 3.76
CA ALA A 115 -14.24 0.37 2.74
C ALA A 115 -13.05 0.94 1.95
N SER A 116 -11.98 1.34 2.65
CA SER A 116 -10.75 1.87 2.05
C SER A 116 -10.09 0.85 1.14
N LEU A 117 -9.97 -0.41 1.59
CA LEU A 117 -9.49 -1.51 0.75
C LEU A 117 -10.38 -1.68 -0.49
N GLY A 118 -11.71 -1.70 -0.31
CA GLY A 118 -12.68 -1.82 -1.40
C GLY A 118 -12.55 -0.71 -2.45
N ILE A 119 -12.38 0.54 -2.02
CA ILE A 119 -12.16 1.69 -2.91
C ILE A 119 -10.90 1.48 -3.75
N VAL A 120 -9.79 1.06 -3.13
CA VAL A 120 -8.51 0.85 -3.83
C VAL A 120 -8.61 -0.30 -4.82
N LEU A 121 -9.16 -1.45 -4.40
CA LEU A 121 -9.34 -2.61 -5.28
C LEU A 121 -10.26 -2.26 -6.45
N TRP A 122 -11.34 -1.51 -6.21
CA TRP A 122 -12.23 -1.03 -7.26
C TRP A 122 -11.49 -0.11 -8.24
N LEU A 123 -10.79 0.93 -7.76
CA LEU A 123 -10.03 1.87 -8.58
C LEU A 123 -9.00 1.17 -9.46
N VAL A 124 -8.28 0.20 -8.90
CA VAL A 124 -7.29 -0.60 -9.62
C VAL A 124 -7.97 -1.49 -10.65
N LEU A 125 -9.02 -2.21 -10.26
CA LEU A 125 -9.73 -3.15 -11.14
C LEU A 125 -10.31 -2.46 -12.37
N VAL A 126 -11.02 -1.34 -12.20
CA VAL A 126 -11.63 -0.60 -13.33
C VAL A 126 -10.60 0.04 -14.26
N ARG A 127 -9.34 0.18 -13.81
CA ARG A 127 -8.23 0.68 -14.64
C ARG A 127 -7.53 -0.41 -15.41
N VAL A 128 -7.34 -1.57 -14.79
CA VAL A 128 -6.60 -2.68 -15.40
C VAL A 128 -7.49 -3.63 -16.19
N ARG A 129 -8.81 -3.56 -15.98
CA ARG A 129 -9.85 -4.33 -16.70
C ARG A 129 -11.04 -3.42 -17.08
N PRO A 130 -10.83 -2.35 -17.87
CA PRO A 130 -11.88 -1.39 -18.21
C PRO A 130 -13.04 -2.00 -19.03
N GLU A 131 -12.83 -3.17 -19.62
CA GLU A 131 -13.81 -3.90 -20.42
C GLU A 131 -14.80 -4.74 -19.61
N LEU A 132 -14.62 -4.86 -18.28
CA LEU A 132 -15.55 -5.60 -17.43
C LEU A 132 -16.85 -4.82 -17.21
N ASP A 133 -17.98 -5.53 -17.32
CA ASP A 133 -19.27 -4.99 -16.94
C ASP A 133 -19.39 -4.78 -15.42
N ARG A 134 -20.38 -3.99 -15.00
CA ARG A 134 -20.57 -3.60 -13.59
C ARG A 134 -20.74 -4.81 -12.66
N ILE A 135 -21.45 -5.86 -13.08
CA ILE A 135 -21.68 -7.05 -12.23
C ILE A 135 -20.39 -7.85 -12.11
N SER A 136 -19.61 -7.99 -13.18
CA SER A 136 -18.29 -8.63 -13.13
C SER A 136 -17.31 -7.87 -12.25
N VAL A 137 -17.30 -6.53 -12.30
CA VAL A 137 -16.50 -5.68 -11.41
C VAL A 137 -16.91 -5.90 -9.95
N LEU A 138 -18.21 -5.85 -9.64
CA LEU A 138 -18.71 -6.08 -8.27
C LEU A 138 -18.38 -7.49 -7.77
N THR A 139 -18.54 -8.50 -8.62
CA THR A 139 -18.20 -9.89 -8.30
C THR A 139 -16.73 -10.03 -7.93
N ALA A 140 -15.84 -9.50 -8.78
CA ALA A 140 -14.39 -9.56 -8.54
C ALA A 140 -13.99 -8.73 -7.31
N LEU A 141 -14.63 -7.59 -7.07
CA LEU A 141 -14.40 -6.76 -5.89
C LEU A 141 -14.79 -7.49 -4.60
N ILE A 142 -15.99 -8.06 -4.53
CA ILE A 142 -16.47 -8.77 -3.33
C ILE A 142 -15.61 -10.01 -3.06
N ALA A 143 -15.29 -10.79 -4.09
CA ALA A 143 -14.38 -11.93 -3.97
C ALA A 143 -12.97 -11.47 -3.53
N GLY A 144 -12.46 -10.38 -4.11
CA GLY A 144 -11.18 -9.78 -3.76
C GLY A 144 -11.11 -9.32 -2.30
N LEU A 145 -12.17 -8.69 -1.79
CA LEU A 145 -12.28 -8.32 -0.37
C LEU A 145 -12.27 -9.55 0.54
N GLY A 146 -13.03 -10.58 0.18
CA GLY A 146 -13.08 -11.84 0.92
C GLY A 146 -11.73 -12.55 0.94
N LEU A 147 -10.96 -12.50 -0.14
CA LEU A 147 -9.65 -13.15 -0.22
C LEU A 147 -8.52 -12.31 0.40
N ALA A 148 -8.60 -10.97 0.30
CA ALA A 148 -7.53 -10.09 0.73
C ALA A 148 -7.25 -10.18 2.24
N GLN A 149 -8.24 -10.48 3.07
CA GLN A 149 -8.04 -10.65 4.52
C GLN A 149 -7.19 -11.88 4.89
N PHE A 150 -6.96 -12.82 3.97
CA PHE A 150 -6.02 -13.92 4.20
C PHE A 150 -4.57 -13.52 3.97
N LEU A 151 -4.33 -12.40 3.28
CA LEU A 151 -2.99 -11.85 3.10
C LEU A 151 -2.53 -11.32 4.46
N GLU A 152 -1.37 -11.78 4.92
CA GLU A 152 -0.80 -11.44 6.22
C GLU A 152 -0.76 -9.92 6.47
N PRO A 153 -0.36 -9.05 5.51
CA PRO A 153 -0.33 -7.60 5.77
C PRO A 153 -1.71 -7.01 6.07
N VAL A 154 -2.75 -7.53 5.41
CA VAL A 154 -4.14 -7.08 5.58
C VAL A 154 -4.71 -7.65 6.88
N ARG A 155 -4.47 -8.94 7.15
CA ARG A 155 -4.85 -9.60 8.40
C ARG A 155 -4.27 -8.88 9.60
N GLN A 156 -2.96 -8.61 9.58
CA GLN A 156 -2.28 -7.87 10.65
C GLN A 156 -2.81 -6.43 10.75
N THR A 157 -3.09 -5.74 9.63
CA THR A 157 -3.67 -4.39 9.68
C THR A 157 -5.01 -4.38 10.44
N PHE A 158 -5.88 -5.37 10.20
CA PHE A 158 -7.14 -5.48 10.96
C PHE A 158 -6.90 -5.83 12.42
N ASN A 159 -5.98 -6.76 12.71
CA ASN A 159 -5.62 -7.15 14.07
C ASN A 159 -5.11 -5.96 14.90
N PHE A 160 -4.21 -5.17 14.33
CA PHE A 160 -3.65 -4.01 15.01
C PHE A 160 -4.63 -2.82 15.10
N GLY A 161 -5.68 -2.78 14.27
CA GLY A 161 -6.52 -1.59 14.10
C GLY A 161 -5.78 -0.45 13.38
N GLN A 162 -4.88 -0.80 12.46
CA GLN A 162 -3.98 0.12 11.77
C GLN A 162 -4.69 0.95 10.70
N ILE A 163 -4.27 2.21 10.56
CA ILE A 163 -4.83 3.14 9.55
C ILE A 163 -4.21 2.99 8.15
N ASN A 164 -3.35 2.00 7.91
CA ASN A 164 -2.61 1.89 6.64
C ASN A 164 -3.52 1.76 5.42
N LEU A 165 -4.66 1.08 5.53
CA LEU A 165 -5.62 0.96 4.43
C LEU A 165 -6.27 2.31 4.10
N ILE A 166 -6.51 3.15 5.11
CA ILE A 166 -7.05 4.51 4.94
C ILE A 166 -6.02 5.39 4.23
N LEU A 167 -4.75 5.32 4.64
CA LEU A 167 -3.66 6.06 3.99
C LEU A 167 -3.41 5.57 2.56
N MET A 168 -3.46 4.26 2.33
CA MET A 168 -3.39 3.67 0.98
C MET A 168 -4.53 4.18 0.10
N ALA A 169 -5.76 4.25 0.64
CA ALA A 169 -6.90 4.80 -0.08
C ALA A 169 -6.72 6.28 -0.39
N ALA A 170 -6.26 7.10 0.56
CA ALA A 170 -5.97 8.52 0.33
C ALA A 170 -4.98 8.69 -0.83
N VAL A 171 -3.87 7.94 -0.84
CA VAL A 171 -2.86 7.98 -1.92
C VAL A 171 -3.45 7.53 -3.25
N ALA A 172 -4.13 6.38 -3.28
CA ALA A 172 -4.67 5.80 -4.50
C ALA A 172 -5.78 6.68 -5.10
N VAL A 173 -6.65 7.24 -4.27
CA VAL A 173 -7.73 8.14 -4.68
C VAL A 173 -7.14 9.44 -5.25
N ASP A 174 -6.13 10.02 -4.61
CA ASP A 174 -5.49 11.25 -5.07
C ASP A 174 -4.83 11.07 -6.46
N ILE A 175 -4.10 9.96 -6.63
CA ILE A 175 -3.38 9.67 -7.87
C ILE A 175 -4.31 9.16 -8.97
N LEU A 176 -5.18 8.21 -8.66
CA LEU A 176 -5.91 7.47 -9.68
C LEU A 176 -7.22 8.16 -10.05
N VAL A 177 -7.93 8.90 -9.19
CA VAL A 177 -9.21 9.51 -9.62
C VAL A 177 -8.98 10.44 -10.83
N ARG A 178 -9.79 10.26 -11.89
CA ARG A 178 -9.57 10.94 -13.19
C ARG A 178 -9.79 12.45 -13.07
N LYS A 179 -10.87 12.85 -12.42
CA LYS A 179 -11.28 14.25 -12.23
C LYS A 179 -11.67 14.47 -10.76
N PRO A 180 -10.69 14.52 -9.83
CA PRO A 180 -10.99 14.80 -8.44
C PRO A 180 -11.51 16.23 -8.30
N PHE A 181 -12.42 16.46 -7.34
CA PHE A 181 -12.89 17.82 -7.01
C PHE A 181 -11.88 18.57 -6.12
N TRP A 182 -10.88 17.88 -5.57
CA TRP A 182 -9.75 18.46 -4.87
C TRP A 182 -8.52 18.59 -5.79
N PRO A 183 -7.59 19.51 -5.48
CA PRO A 183 -6.29 19.57 -6.15
C PRO A 183 -5.49 18.27 -5.94
N ARG A 184 -5.09 17.61 -7.04
CA ARG A 184 -4.27 16.39 -6.97
C ARG A 184 -2.99 16.63 -6.18
N GLY A 185 -2.66 15.74 -5.26
CA GLY A 185 -1.52 15.84 -4.34
C GLY A 185 -1.93 16.31 -2.94
N MET A 186 -3.12 16.91 -2.79
CA MET A 186 -3.58 17.44 -1.51
C MET A 186 -3.79 16.36 -0.45
N LEU A 187 -4.43 15.23 -0.81
CA LEU A 187 -4.71 14.16 0.14
C LEU A 187 -3.43 13.48 0.62
N ILE A 188 -2.48 13.27 -0.29
CA ILE A 188 -1.17 12.74 0.06
C ILE A 188 -0.44 13.71 0.98
N GLY A 189 -0.46 15.02 0.69
CA GLY A 189 0.16 16.03 1.54
C GLY A 189 -0.42 16.04 2.96
N ILE A 190 -1.74 16.00 3.10
CA ILE A 190 -2.39 15.88 4.42
C ILE A 190 -1.99 14.56 5.10
N ALA A 191 -1.94 13.45 4.38
CA ALA A 191 -1.56 12.14 4.92
C ALA A 191 -0.14 12.13 5.51
N VAL A 192 0.79 12.94 4.98
CA VAL A 192 2.16 13.10 5.54
C VAL A 192 2.12 13.59 7.00
N SER A 193 1.16 14.44 7.35
CA SER A 193 0.99 14.95 8.71
C SER A 193 0.36 13.93 9.67
N ILE A 194 -0.16 12.82 9.15
CA ILE A 194 -0.72 11.71 9.94
C ILE A 194 0.33 10.61 10.13
N LYS A 195 1.09 10.29 9.08
CA LYS A 195 2.19 9.32 9.09
C LYS A 195 3.19 9.79 8.04
N LEU A 196 4.50 9.76 8.30
CA LEU A 196 5.49 10.34 7.38
C LEU A 196 5.62 9.61 6.03
N ILE A 197 5.33 8.30 6.01
CA ILE A 197 5.54 7.39 4.86
C ILE A 197 4.96 7.89 3.52
N PRO A 198 3.75 8.48 3.43
CA PRO A 198 3.19 9.02 2.20
C PRO A 198 4.07 10.10 1.52
N ALA A 199 5.05 10.68 2.22
CA ALA A 199 5.99 11.64 1.62
C ALA A 199 6.76 11.03 0.43
N GLY A 200 7.00 9.72 0.46
CA GLY A 200 7.64 8.98 -0.64
C GLY A 200 6.83 8.99 -1.95
N TYR A 201 5.54 9.37 -1.93
CA TYR A 201 4.74 9.53 -3.15
C TYR A 201 5.01 10.83 -3.91
N LEU A 202 5.83 11.74 -3.35
CA LEU A 202 6.37 12.85 -4.12
C LEU A 202 7.13 12.34 -5.36
N LEU A 203 7.86 11.23 -5.23
CA LEU A 203 8.58 10.59 -6.34
C LEU A 203 7.65 10.28 -7.53
N TYR A 204 6.41 9.85 -7.26
CA TYR A 204 5.43 9.58 -8.31
C TYR A 204 5.15 10.82 -9.17
N PHE A 205 4.88 11.97 -8.55
CA PHE A 205 4.62 13.21 -9.27
C PHE A 205 5.87 13.75 -9.99
N LEU A 206 7.05 13.61 -9.38
CA LEU A 206 8.32 14.00 -10.00
C LEU A 206 8.62 13.19 -11.26
N VAL A 207 8.49 11.85 -11.20
CA VAL A 207 8.70 10.98 -12.37
C VAL A 207 7.65 11.24 -13.45
N ARG A 208 6.40 11.50 -13.04
CA ARG A 208 5.30 11.91 -13.94
C ARG A 208 5.50 13.32 -14.52
N ARG A 209 6.40 14.14 -13.95
CA ARG A 209 6.57 15.57 -14.24
C ARG A 209 5.31 16.39 -14.00
N ASP A 210 4.46 15.95 -13.07
CA ASP A 210 3.27 16.67 -12.63
C ASP A 210 3.66 17.68 -11.53
N TRP A 211 4.35 18.75 -11.94
CA TRP A 211 4.88 19.76 -11.01
C TRP A 211 3.80 20.46 -10.20
N LYS A 212 2.59 20.60 -10.77
CA LYS A 212 1.44 21.17 -10.07
C LYS A 212 1.01 20.25 -8.93
N ALA A 213 0.88 18.94 -9.17
CA ALA A 213 0.52 18.00 -8.11
C ALA A 213 1.64 17.86 -7.07
N ALA A 214 2.91 17.86 -7.50
CA ALA A 214 4.06 17.86 -6.58
C ALA A 214 4.05 19.08 -5.66
N ALA A 215 3.86 20.29 -6.22
CA ALA A 215 3.76 21.52 -5.44
C ALA A 215 2.54 21.49 -4.50
N THR A 216 1.38 21.04 -4.99
CA THR A 216 0.17 20.89 -4.18
C THR A 216 0.41 19.97 -2.99
N MET A 217 1.08 18.83 -3.19
CA MET A 217 1.44 17.90 -2.12
C MET A 217 2.35 18.56 -1.09
N VAL A 218 3.41 19.24 -1.51
CA VAL A 218 4.34 19.93 -0.61
C VAL A 218 3.63 21.04 0.18
N VAL A 219 2.84 21.88 -0.48
CA VAL A 219 2.10 22.96 0.17
C VAL A 219 1.05 22.40 1.14
N SER A 220 0.34 21.34 0.77
CA SER A 220 -0.66 20.72 1.65
C SER A 220 -0.01 20.06 2.87
N ALA A 221 1.15 19.41 2.69
CA ALA A 221 1.93 18.87 3.80
C ALA A 221 2.43 19.98 4.73
N ALA A 222 3.04 21.04 4.16
CA ALA A 222 3.52 22.18 4.93
C ALA A 222 2.37 22.89 5.68
N GLY A 223 1.22 23.07 5.04
CA GLY A 223 0.02 23.62 5.65
C GLY A 223 -0.50 22.77 6.80
N ALA A 224 -0.60 21.45 6.61
CA ALA A 224 -1.01 20.52 7.66
C ALA A 224 -0.02 20.50 8.83
N VAL A 225 1.29 20.46 8.56
CA VAL A 225 2.33 20.60 9.59
C VAL A 225 2.22 21.93 10.32
N GLY A 226 1.97 23.03 9.61
CA GLY A 226 1.74 24.35 10.18
C GLY A 226 0.53 24.39 11.12
N VAL A 227 -0.58 23.75 10.76
CA VAL A 227 -1.73 23.54 11.66
C VAL A 227 -1.31 22.73 12.89
N GLY A 228 -0.47 21.71 12.71
CA GLY A 228 0.17 20.97 13.80
C GLY A 228 0.92 21.89 14.77
N PHE A 229 1.77 22.80 14.27
CA PHE A 229 2.48 23.77 15.10
C PHE A 229 1.55 24.75 15.84
N LEU A 230 0.41 25.13 15.24
CA LEU A 230 -0.56 26.00 15.89
C LEU A 230 -1.31 25.30 17.04
N LEU A 231 -1.64 24.02 16.85
CA LEU A 231 -2.43 23.23 17.82
C LEU A 231 -1.55 22.53 18.86
N PHE A 232 -0.31 22.18 18.50
CA PHE A 232 0.65 21.41 19.29
C PHE A 232 2.05 22.07 19.27
N PRO A 233 2.24 23.29 19.80
CA PRO A 233 3.50 24.01 19.58
C PRO A 233 4.72 23.29 20.13
N LYS A 234 4.63 22.79 21.38
CA LYS A 234 5.72 22.08 22.07
C LYS A 234 5.96 20.70 21.45
N ASP A 235 4.91 19.91 21.28
CA ASP A 235 5.02 18.57 20.70
C ASP A 235 5.52 18.63 19.24
N SER A 236 5.17 19.68 18.48
CA SER A 236 5.69 19.84 17.11
C SER A 236 7.20 20.11 17.09
N VAL A 237 7.72 20.90 18.03
CA VAL A 237 9.18 21.08 18.15
C VAL A 237 9.84 19.75 18.50
N GLU A 238 9.33 19.06 19.51
CA GLU A 238 9.86 17.76 19.94
C GLU A 238 9.83 16.72 18.81
N TYR A 239 8.73 16.68 18.06
CA TYR A 239 8.56 15.71 16.99
C TYR A 239 9.54 15.92 15.84
N TRP A 240 9.51 17.13 15.26
CA TRP A 240 10.19 17.40 14.00
C TRP A 240 11.71 17.55 14.15
N PHE A 241 12.20 17.94 15.34
CA PHE A 241 13.62 18.17 15.57
C PHE A 241 14.33 17.05 16.35
N HIS A 242 13.60 16.19 17.05
CA HIS A 242 14.20 15.13 17.88
C HIS A 242 13.59 13.75 17.61
N THR A 243 12.28 13.61 17.78
CA THR A 243 11.61 12.30 17.74
C THR A 243 11.67 11.62 16.38
N VAL A 244 11.52 12.37 15.28
CA VAL A 244 11.46 11.79 13.93
C VAL A 244 12.79 11.13 13.51
N SER A 245 13.92 11.61 14.04
CA SER A 245 15.24 11.02 13.82
C SER A 245 15.50 9.78 14.69
N ASP A 246 14.85 9.66 15.84
CA ASP A 246 14.99 8.51 16.72
C ASP A 246 14.09 7.34 16.28
N THR A 247 14.52 6.66 15.22
CA THR A 247 13.80 5.50 14.70
C THR A 247 13.82 4.28 15.63
N GLY A 248 14.72 4.25 16.63
CA GLY A 248 14.84 3.13 17.59
C GLY A 248 13.65 3.06 18.55
N ARG A 249 13.03 4.20 18.85
CA ARG A 249 11.84 4.31 19.71
C ARG A 249 10.61 3.57 19.19
N ILE A 250 10.56 3.29 17.89
CA ILE A 250 9.42 2.61 17.23
C ILE A 250 9.53 1.09 17.39
N GLY A 251 10.75 0.56 17.58
CA GLY A 251 11.03 -0.86 17.71
C GLY A 251 12.42 -1.20 17.16
N THR A 252 12.92 -2.40 17.50
CA THR A 252 14.25 -2.81 17.07
C THR A 252 14.27 -3.04 15.55
N PRO A 253 15.28 -2.53 14.81
CA PRO A 253 15.32 -2.65 13.35
C PRO A 253 15.30 -4.08 12.84
N TYR A 254 15.91 -5.02 13.58
CA TYR A 254 16.02 -6.44 13.19
C TYR A 254 14.77 -7.27 13.49
N PHE A 255 13.75 -6.72 14.17
CA PHE A 255 12.52 -7.47 14.47
C PHE A 255 11.91 -8.09 13.23
N ALA A 256 11.47 -9.36 13.29
CA ALA A 256 11.01 -10.13 12.13
C ALA A 256 9.92 -9.41 11.32
N GLY A 257 9.05 -8.66 12.00
CA GLY A 257 8.02 -7.86 11.35
C GLY A 257 8.54 -6.73 10.46
N ASN A 258 9.76 -6.22 10.67
CA ASN A 258 10.35 -5.18 9.81
C ASN A 258 10.82 -5.77 8.48
N GLN A 259 9.99 -5.66 7.46
CA GLN A 259 10.24 -6.09 6.09
C GLN A 259 10.73 -4.90 5.25
N SER A 260 11.87 -4.32 5.63
CA SER A 260 12.58 -3.27 4.89
C SER A 260 14.03 -3.72 4.58
N ILE A 261 14.71 -3.03 3.67
CA ILE A 261 16.15 -3.25 3.43
C ILE A 261 16.94 -3.05 4.73
N LYS A 262 16.61 -2.02 5.52
CA LYS A 262 17.26 -1.76 6.82
C LYS A 262 17.08 -2.95 7.75
N GLY A 263 15.85 -3.44 7.92
CA GLY A 263 15.57 -4.57 8.80
C GLY A 263 16.31 -5.85 8.39
N THR A 264 16.36 -6.14 7.08
CA THR A 264 17.13 -7.27 6.55
C THR A 264 18.63 -7.16 6.85
N LEU A 265 19.23 -5.98 6.70
CA LEU A 265 20.66 -5.78 6.99
C LEU A 265 20.98 -5.88 8.49
N PHE A 266 20.13 -5.32 9.34
CA PHE A 266 20.32 -5.38 10.80
C PHE A 266 20.17 -6.81 11.34
N ARG A 267 19.31 -7.65 10.73
CA ARG A 267 19.21 -9.07 11.08
C ARG A 267 20.48 -9.88 10.81
N LEU A 268 21.39 -9.39 9.95
CA LEU A 268 22.67 -10.03 9.69
C LEU A 268 23.72 -9.78 10.80
N GLY A 269 23.36 -9.06 11.87
CA GLY A 269 24.27 -8.79 13.00
C GLY A 269 25.40 -7.83 12.65
N MET A 270 25.25 -7.04 11.58
CA MET A 270 26.24 -6.05 11.15
C MET A 270 26.34 -4.90 12.17
N ASN A 271 27.52 -4.26 12.23
CA ASN A 271 27.70 -2.99 12.92
C ASN A 271 26.71 -1.94 12.39
N GLU A 272 26.17 -1.11 13.29
CA GLU A 272 25.13 -0.12 12.99
C GLU A 272 25.51 0.87 11.87
N SER A 273 26.72 1.43 11.91
CA SER A 273 27.21 2.38 10.91
C SER A 273 27.33 1.73 9.53
N LEU A 274 27.83 0.49 9.49
CA LEU A 274 27.92 -0.27 8.24
C LEU A 274 26.53 -0.62 7.69
N ALA A 275 25.64 -1.13 8.53
CA ALA A 275 24.27 -1.47 8.14
C ALA A 275 23.50 -0.24 7.64
N THR A 276 23.67 0.90 8.30
CA THR A 276 23.05 2.18 7.91
C THR A 276 23.63 2.69 6.58
N GLY A 277 24.94 2.66 6.39
CA GLY A 277 25.58 3.04 5.13
C GLY A 277 25.12 2.17 3.95
N LEU A 278 25.07 0.85 4.15
CA LEU A 278 24.55 -0.09 3.14
C LEU A 278 23.08 0.13 2.85
N TRP A 279 22.25 0.38 3.88
CA TRP A 279 20.84 0.68 3.71
C TRP A 279 20.64 1.94 2.87
N LEU A 280 21.37 3.03 3.14
CA LEU A 280 21.28 4.27 2.37
C LEU A 280 21.70 4.06 0.91
N GLY A 281 22.81 3.36 0.67
CA GLY A 281 23.29 3.05 -0.68
C GLY A 281 22.30 2.18 -1.48
N LEU A 282 21.83 1.08 -0.89
CA LEU A 282 20.82 0.21 -1.51
C LEU A 282 19.48 0.90 -1.70
N SER A 283 19.11 1.81 -0.80
CA SER A 283 17.89 2.63 -0.95
C SER A 283 18.00 3.57 -2.14
N ALA A 284 19.13 4.24 -2.33
CA ALA A 284 19.36 5.11 -3.49
C ALA A 284 19.26 4.32 -4.80
N VAL A 285 19.89 3.14 -4.86
CA VAL A 285 19.79 2.23 -6.03
C VAL A 285 18.34 1.79 -6.25
N THR A 286 17.63 1.39 -5.20
CA THR A 286 16.23 0.94 -5.29
C THR A 286 15.32 2.06 -5.82
N ILE A 287 15.48 3.28 -5.32
CA ILE A 287 14.74 4.46 -5.79
C ILE A 287 15.03 4.73 -7.26
N ALA A 288 16.31 4.68 -7.67
CA ALA A 288 16.68 4.89 -9.07
C ALA A 288 16.06 3.84 -10.00
N LEU A 289 16.14 2.55 -9.64
CA LEU A 289 15.53 1.45 -10.40
C LEU A 289 14.01 1.59 -10.48
N ALA A 290 13.36 1.90 -9.35
CA ALA A 290 11.93 2.15 -9.29
C ALA A 290 11.54 3.33 -10.19
N ALA A 291 12.27 4.45 -10.14
CA ALA A 291 12.03 5.62 -10.98
C ALA A 291 12.16 5.30 -12.47
N VAL A 292 13.16 4.51 -12.87
CA VAL A 292 13.31 4.05 -14.27
C VAL A 292 12.11 3.21 -14.71
N TRP A 293 11.69 2.24 -13.89
CA TRP A 293 10.54 1.40 -14.24
C TRP A 293 9.23 2.21 -14.28
N MET A 294 9.01 3.07 -13.28
CA MET A 294 7.88 4.00 -13.23
C MET A 294 7.84 4.90 -14.46
N TYR A 295 8.97 5.47 -14.87
CA TYR A 295 9.07 6.31 -16.06
C TYR A 295 8.58 5.57 -17.31
N ARG A 296 8.99 4.31 -17.49
CA ARG A 296 8.56 3.46 -18.61
C ARG A 296 7.07 3.12 -18.54
N LEU A 297 6.55 2.83 -17.35
CA LEU A 297 5.13 2.52 -17.13
C LEU A 297 4.25 3.75 -17.41
N ILE A 298 4.63 4.92 -16.91
CA ILE A 298 3.94 6.19 -17.17
C ILE A 298 3.97 6.52 -18.67
N GLY A 299 5.08 6.26 -19.36
CA GLY A 299 5.23 6.48 -20.81
C GLY A 299 4.22 5.71 -21.68
N VAL A 300 3.65 4.60 -21.17
CA VAL A 300 2.57 3.86 -21.84
C VAL A 300 1.20 4.03 -21.18
N GLY A 301 1.06 4.97 -20.25
CA GLY A 301 -0.20 5.25 -19.55
C GLY A 301 -0.55 4.25 -18.43
N ASN A 302 0.39 3.41 -17.98
CA ASN A 302 0.17 2.47 -16.89
C ASN A 302 0.38 3.14 -15.52
N GLU A 303 -0.53 4.04 -15.15
CA GLU A 303 -0.49 4.79 -13.89
C GLU A 303 -0.57 3.89 -12.65
N VAL A 304 -1.38 2.82 -12.71
CA VAL A 304 -1.54 1.85 -11.62
C VAL A 304 -0.25 1.10 -11.36
N GLY A 305 0.40 0.61 -12.42
CA GLY A 305 1.71 -0.05 -12.29
C GLY A 305 2.73 0.89 -11.66
N ALA A 306 2.82 2.13 -12.14
CA ALA A 306 3.75 3.11 -11.59
C ALA A 306 3.47 3.43 -10.11
N LEU A 307 2.20 3.49 -9.71
CA LEU A 307 1.81 3.67 -8.30
C LEU A 307 2.29 2.51 -7.43
N LEU A 308 2.09 1.26 -7.88
CA LEU A 308 2.49 0.07 -7.14
C LEU A 308 4.01 -0.10 -7.05
N VAL A 309 4.75 0.27 -8.11
CA VAL A 309 6.21 0.31 -8.07
C VAL A 309 6.71 1.36 -7.08
N ASN A 310 6.07 2.54 -7.04
CA ASN A 310 6.40 3.55 -6.05
C ASN A 310 6.13 3.05 -4.62
N ALA A 311 4.97 2.43 -4.39
CA ALA A 311 4.62 1.84 -3.11
C ALA A 311 5.64 0.79 -2.64
N ALA A 312 6.05 -0.10 -3.55
CA ALA A 312 7.09 -1.09 -3.30
C ALA A 312 8.43 -0.45 -2.95
N ALA A 313 8.85 0.60 -3.68
CA ALA A 313 10.08 1.33 -3.37
C ALA A 313 10.02 1.96 -1.97
N VAL A 314 8.91 2.64 -1.63
CA VAL A 314 8.71 3.25 -0.30
C VAL A 314 8.81 2.19 0.81
N LEU A 315 8.19 1.02 0.64
CA LEU A 315 8.25 -0.08 1.61
C LEU A 315 9.68 -0.64 1.76
N LEU A 316 10.42 -0.78 0.66
CA LEU A 316 11.79 -1.29 0.70
C LEU A 316 12.75 -0.34 1.41
N VAL A 317 12.66 0.96 1.13
CA VAL A 317 13.65 1.95 1.57
C VAL A 317 13.35 2.60 2.92
N SER A 318 12.11 2.51 3.41
CA SER A 318 11.74 3.05 4.72
C SER A 318 12.60 2.42 5.83
N PRO A 319 12.98 3.18 6.88
CA PRO A 319 13.77 2.63 8.00
C PRO A 319 13.01 1.52 8.73
N VAL A 320 11.68 1.62 8.78
CA VAL A 320 10.79 0.62 9.35
C VAL A 320 9.62 0.41 8.40
N SER A 321 9.49 -0.81 7.89
CA SER A 321 8.33 -1.28 7.13
C SER A 321 7.79 -2.53 7.79
N TRP A 322 6.97 -2.35 8.83
CA TRP A 322 6.26 -3.47 9.43
C TRP A 322 5.49 -4.26 8.38
N SER A 323 5.32 -5.57 8.57
CA SER A 323 4.65 -6.43 7.59
C SER A 323 3.26 -5.92 7.22
N HIS A 324 2.53 -5.37 8.18
CA HIS A 324 1.22 -4.74 7.97
C HIS A 324 1.25 -3.41 7.18
N HIS A 325 2.42 -2.84 6.87
CA HIS A 325 2.54 -1.74 5.89
C HIS A 325 2.42 -2.24 4.44
N TRP A 326 2.67 -3.53 4.19
CA TRP A 326 2.67 -4.14 2.87
C TRP A 326 1.27 -4.42 2.28
N VAL A 327 0.22 -3.76 2.78
CA VAL A 327 -1.18 -3.89 2.29
C VAL A 327 -1.33 -3.61 0.79
N TRP A 328 -0.38 -2.91 0.18
CA TRP A 328 -0.25 -2.70 -1.26
C TRP A 328 -0.14 -4.00 -2.08
N VAL A 329 0.18 -5.13 -1.44
CA VAL A 329 0.11 -6.45 -2.07
C VAL A 329 -1.29 -6.76 -2.60
N ALA A 330 -2.35 -6.30 -1.93
CA ALA A 330 -3.72 -6.59 -2.35
C ALA A 330 -4.05 -6.00 -3.75
N PRO A 331 -3.86 -4.68 -4.00
CA PRO A 331 -4.00 -4.16 -5.35
C PRO A 331 -2.94 -4.68 -6.34
N ALA A 332 -1.72 -5.00 -5.88
CA ALA A 332 -0.71 -5.61 -6.75
C ALA A 332 -1.14 -6.99 -7.27
N LEU A 333 -1.81 -7.80 -6.45
CA LEU A 333 -2.39 -9.07 -6.85
C LEU A 333 -3.55 -8.91 -7.84
N VAL A 334 -4.36 -7.84 -7.75
CA VAL A 334 -5.36 -7.54 -8.78
C VAL A 334 -4.69 -7.33 -10.14
N VAL A 335 -3.58 -6.58 -10.18
CA VAL A 335 -2.80 -6.39 -11.41
C VAL A 335 -2.16 -7.70 -11.88
N GLY A 336 -1.55 -8.46 -10.96
CA GLY A 336 -0.90 -9.74 -11.26
C GLY A 336 -1.89 -10.77 -11.83
N VAL A 337 -3.05 -10.94 -11.20
CA VAL A 337 -4.12 -11.83 -11.66
C VAL A 337 -4.68 -11.36 -13.00
N SER A 338 -4.93 -10.05 -13.17
CA SER A 338 -5.34 -9.48 -14.46
C SER A 338 -4.37 -9.85 -15.58
N LEU A 339 -3.07 -9.68 -15.34
CA LEU A 339 -2.01 -10.02 -16.29
C LEU A 339 -1.87 -11.54 -16.53
N ALA A 340 -2.09 -12.37 -15.51
CA ALA A 340 -2.07 -13.82 -15.65
C ALA A 340 -3.21 -14.32 -16.56
N VAL A 341 -4.40 -13.76 -16.38
CA VAL A 341 -5.58 -14.07 -17.22
C VAL A 341 -5.37 -13.62 -18.67
N THR A 342 -4.78 -12.44 -18.90
CA THR A 342 -4.54 -11.94 -20.27
C THR A 342 -3.38 -12.63 -20.98
N ARG A 343 -2.25 -12.84 -20.29
CA ARG A 343 -1.07 -13.49 -20.87
C ARG A 343 -1.25 -14.99 -21.13
N ARG A 344 -2.13 -15.65 -20.38
CA ARG A 344 -2.35 -17.11 -20.43
C ARG A 344 -1.07 -17.95 -20.29
N SER A 345 -0.04 -17.39 -19.64
CA SER A 345 1.23 -18.07 -19.40
C SER A 345 1.17 -18.83 -18.09
N ARG A 346 1.32 -20.16 -18.15
CA ARG A 346 1.35 -21.01 -16.94
C ARG A 346 2.46 -20.58 -15.99
N ALA A 347 3.65 -20.27 -16.51
CA ALA A 347 4.78 -19.82 -15.69
C ALA A 347 4.45 -18.53 -14.92
N PHE A 348 3.86 -17.53 -15.59
CA PHE A 348 3.48 -16.29 -14.92
C PHE A 348 2.36 -16.49 -13.90
N THR A 349 1.36 -17.32 -14.21
CA THR A 349 0.31 -17.69 -13.26
C THR A 349 0.88 -18.39 -12.02
N THR A 350 1.82 -19.32 -12.20
CA THR A 350 2.51 -19.97 -11.09
C THR A 350 3.28 -18.97 -10.24
N LEU A 351 3.98 -18.00 -10.85
CA LEU A 351 4.68 -16.95 -10.10
C LEU A 351 3.73 -16.10 -9.26
N VAL A 352 2.59 -15.68 -9.83
CA VAL A 352 1.55 -14.93 -9.08
C VAL A 352 0.98 -15.78 -7.94
N ALA A 353 0.76 -17.08 -8.16
CA ALA A 353 0.27 -17.99 -7.12
C ALA A 353 1.29 -18.15 -5.98
N LEU A 354 2.57 -18.37 -6.29
CA LEU A 354 3.64 -18.47 -5.28
C LEU A 354 3.78 -17.17 -4.49
N PHE A 355 3.73 -16.02 -5.17
CA PHE A 355 3.74 -14.71 -4.52
C PHE A 355 2.54 -14.53 -3.59
N THR A 356 1.34 -14.96 -4.02
CA THR A 356 0.14 -14.94 -3.18
C THR A 356 0.29 -15.82 -1.93
N VAL A 357 0.79 -17.05 -2.09
CA VAL A 357 1.02 -17.98 -0.98
C VAL A 357 2.01 -17.40 0.03
N MET A 358 3.12 -16.81 -0.45
CA MET A 358 4.10 -16.14 0.41
C MET A 358 3.43 -15.06 1.28
N PHE A 359 2.58 -14.21 0.69
CA PHE A 359 1.88 -13.18 1.45
C PHE A 359 0.74 -13.71 2.33
N ILE A 360 0.13 -14.85 2.03
CA ILE A 360 -0.85 -15.49 2.93
C ILE A 360 -0.15 -16.03 4.19
N VAL A 361 0.99 -16.69 4.00
CA VAL A 361 1.76 -17.34 5.07
C VAL A 361 2.40 -16.29 5.97
N GLY A 362 3.06 -15.26 5.41
CA GLY A 362 3.91 -14.36 6.18
C GLY A 362 5.10 -15.09 6.78
N PRO A 363 6.09 -15.52 5.96
CA PRO A 363 7.11 -16.48 6.37
C PRO A 363 8.00 -15.99 7.52
N GLN A 364 8.08 -14.68 7.75
CA GLN A 364 8.75 -14.10 8.91
C GLN A 364 8.18 -14.59 10.25
N TRP A 365 6.89 -14.93 10.30
CA TRP A 365 6.21 -15.37 11.53
C TRP A 365 6.28 -16.88 11.77
N VAL A 366 6.73 -17.66 10.79
CA VAL A 366 6.95 -19.12 10.98
C VAL A 366 8.36 -19.43 11.49
N LEU A 367 9.23 -18.42 11.53
CA LEU A 367 10.60 -18.50 12.02
C LEU A 367 10.69 -18.04 13.48
N PRO A 368 11.78 -18.37 14.21
CA PRO A 368 12.00 -17.85 15.55
C PRO A 368 12.00 -16.33 15.56
N HIS A 369 11.10 -15.69 16.31
CA HIS A 369 10.99 -14.23 16.38
C HIS A 369 10.85 -13.78 17.84
N SER A 370 11.09 -12.48 18.07
CA SER A 370 11.05 -11.84 19.39
C SER A 370 12.16 -12.29 20.36
N GLY A 371 12.53 -11.41 21.30
CA GLY A 371 13.64 -11.67 22.23
C GLY A 371 14.98 -11.86 21.52
N ASP A 372 15.22 -11.05 20.50
CA ASP A 372 16.44 -10.97 19.70
C ASP A 372 16.84 -12.25 18.94
N LYS A 373 15.92 -13.22 18.85
CA LYS A 373 16.14 -14.49 18.12
C LYS A 373 16.45 -14.30 16.64
N GLU A 374 16.01 -13.19 16.05
CA GLU A 374 16.28 -12.83 14.66
C GLU A 374 17.78 -12.63 14.38
N LEU A 375 18.56 -12.24 15.38
CA LEU A 375 20.03 -12.09 15.25
C LEU A 375 20.75 -13.44 15.16
N ALA A 376 20.09 -14.53 15.60
CA ALA A 376 20.62 -15.89 15.56
C ALA A 376 20.12 -16.67 14.32
N TRP A 377 19.45 -16.02 13.37
CA TRP A 377 18.96 -16.67 12.17
C TRP A 377 20.09 -17.21 11.29
N ALA A 378 19.97 -18.49 10.92
CA ALA A 378 20.81 -19.11 9.90
C ALA A 378 20.60 -18.42 8.54
N TRP A 379 21.57 -18.56 7.63
CA TRP A 379 21.54 -17.91 6.31
C TRP A 379 20.24 -18.19 5.52
N TRP A 380 19.65 -19.38 5.65
CA TRP A 380 18.40 -19.73 4.97
C TRP A 380 17.18 -19.08 5.65
N GLN A 381 17.21 -18.89 6.97
CA GLN A 381 16.18 -18.16 7.72
C GLN A 381 16.18 -16.69 7.33
N GLN A 382 17.34 -16.09 7.06
CA GLN A 382 17.46 -14.72 6.55
C GLN A 382 16.75 -14.55 5.20
N ILE A 383 16.84 -15.56 4.32
CA ILE A 383 16.17 -15.55 3.02
C ILE A 383 14.65 -15.66 3.19
N ILE A 384 14.19 -16.65 3.96
CA ILE A 384 12.74 -16.89 4.17
C ILE A 384 12.10 -15.73 4.94
N GLY A 385 12.71 -15.31 6.03
CA GLY A 385 12.21 -14.26 6.93
C GLY A 385 12.28 -12.85 6.35
N SER A 386 13.02 -12.65 5.25
CA SER A 386 13.07 -11.38 4.51
C SER A 386 12.53 -11.53 3.08
N SER A 387 11.71 -12.55 2.83
CA SER A 387 11.20 -12.90 1.50
C SER A 387 10.43 -11.77 0.82
N TYR A 388 9.70 -10.93 1.56
CA TYR A 388 8.99 -9.77 0.99
C TYR A 388 9.98 -8.79 0.35
N VAL A 389 11.11 -8.54 1.01
CA VAL A 389 12.18 -7.66 0.54
C VAL A 389 12.85 -8.26 -0.70
N TRP A 390 13.29 -9.51 -0.62
CA TRP A 390 14.02 -10.16 -1.71
C TRP A 390 13.18 -10.31 -2.97
N THR A 391 11.95 -10.79 -2.85
CA THR A 391 11.07 -10.98 -4.00
C THR A 391 10.72 -9.66 -4.67
N THR A 392 10.46 -8.61 -3.88
CA THR A 392 10.11 -7.29 -4.42
C THR A 392 11.30 -6.62 -5.12
N LEU A 393 12.50 -6.71 -4.54
CA LEU A 393 13.73 -6.25 -5.19
C LEU A 393 13.98 -7.00 -6.50
N ALA A 394 13.85 -8.33 -6.49
CA ALA A 394 14.02 -9.15 -7.69
C ALA A 394 13.04 -8.76 -8.80
N VAL A 395 11.77 -8.49 -8.47
CA VAL A 395 10.76 -8.02 -9.42
C VAL A 395 11.15 -6.66 -10.02
N ILE A 396 11.58 -5.69 -9.20
CA ILE A 396 12.00 -4.37 -9.67
C ILE A 396 13.22 -4.48 -10.61
N VAL A 397 14.25 -5.21 -10.19
CA VAL A 397 15.48 -5.41 -10.98
C VAL A 397 15.16 -6.11 -12.30
N TYR A 398 14.43 -7.23 -12.24
CA TYR A 398 14.04 -7.98 -13.43
C TYR A 398 13.22 -7.13 -14.40
N ALA A 399 12.26 -6.35 -13.91
CA ALA A 399 11.44 -5.49 -14.75
C ALA A 399 12.25 -4.36 -15.38
N VAL A 400 13.19 -3.73 -14.67
CA VAL A 400 14.07 -2.72 -15.27
C VAL A 400 14.95 -3.31 -16.38
N ILE A 401 15.38 -4.57 -16.25
CA ILE A 401 16.20 -5.23 -17.26
C ILE A 401 15.37 -5.66 -18.48
N THR A 402 14.14 -6.13 -18.27
CA THR A 402 13.35 -6.82 -19.33
C THR A 402 12.20 -5.99 -19.90
N TYR A 403 11.65 -5.04 -19.16
CA TYR A 403 10.49 -4.25 -19.58
C TYR A 403 10.93 -2.96 -20.29
N HIS A 404 10.98 -3.03 -21.62
CA HIS A 404 11.27 -1.90 -22.50
C HIS A 404 10.08 -1.65 -23.44
N PRO A 405 9.05 -0.92 -22.98
CA PRO A 405 7.90 -0.65 -23.83
C PRO A 405 8.32 0.23 -25.01
N ALA A 406 7.86 -0.12 -26.22
CA ALA A 406 7.94 0.78 -27.36
C ALA A 406 7.18 2.06 -27.00
N ARG A 407 7.87 3.22 -27.01
CA ARG A 407 7.19 4.51 -26.85
C ARG A 407 6.12 4.59 -27.94
N LYS A 408 4.87 4.89 -27.57
CA LYS A 408 3.90 5.36 -28.56
C LYS A 408 4.55 6.56 -29.25
N ALA A 409 4.84 6.44 -30.55
CA ALA A 409 5.17 7.59 -31.35
C ALA A 409 4.07 8.62 -31.10
N SER A 410 4.46 9.81 -30.65
CA SER A 410 3.54 10.92 -30.50
C SER A 410 2.77 11.07 -31.81
N ALA A 411 1.44 11.09 -31.76
CA ALA A 411 0.56 11.36 -32.90
C ALA A 411 0.77 12.77 -33.53
N ALA A 412 1.89 13.43 -33.21
CA ALA A 412 2.34 14.67 -33.82
C ALA A 412 3.02 14.48 -35.19
N SER A 413 3.30 13.24 -35.64
CA SER A 413 3.87 13.02 -36.99
C SER A 413 2.82 12.77 -38.08
N GLU A 414 1.58 12.43 -37.74
CA GLU A 414 0.52 12.23 -38.74
C GLU A 414 -0.16 13.54 -39.18
N LEU A 415 -0.06 14.61 -38.37
CA LEU A 415 -0.50 15.96 -38.77
C LEU A 415 0.57 16.77 -39.55
N ALA A 416 1.79 16.24 -39.68
CA ALA A 416 2.84 16.85 -40.50
C ALA A 416 2.94 16.22 -41.91
N ALA A 417 2.11 15.21 -42.19
CA ALA A 417 2.05 14.48 -43.46
C ALA A 417 0.65 14.49 -44.10
N ALA A 418 -0.27 15.28 -43.57
CA ALA A 418 -1.60 15.58 -44.14
C ALA A 418 -1.70 17.10 -44.33
#